data_AF-B3CIT1-F1
#
_entry.id   AF-B3CIT1-F1
#
_cell.length_a   1.000
_cell.length_b   1.000
_cell.length_c   1.000
_cell.angle_alpha   90.00
_cell.angle_beta   90.00
_cell.angle_gamma   90.00
#
_symmetry.space_group_name_H-M   'P 1'
#
loop_
_entity.id
_entity.type
_entity.pdbx_description
1 polymer ?
#
loop_
_entity_poly.entity_id
_entity_poly.type
_entity_poly.pdbx_seq_one_letter_code
_entity_poly.pdbx_strand_id
1 'polypeptide(L)'
;MSTLEAYFSGARELFEGLALEQLEKEWKKHPILHLDLNIGKYDAPHSLDDILNKALLEWEAIYGTGVGEVTLALRFAGVVERAYKQTGEGVVILVDEYDKPMLQAIGDKELQTEFRNTLKPFYGVLKTMDRCIRFALLTGVTKFGKISVFSDLNNLNDISMDEPFVSICGLTEKEVHNNLEEDLHELATVQKMTYE
;
A
#
# COMPACT_ATOMS: atom_id res chain seq x y z
N MET A 1 6.21 0.12 -4.14
CA MET A 1 6.44 0.03 -2.68
C MET A 1 7.79 -0.53 -2.23
N SER A 2 8.69 -0.93 -3.14
CA SER A 2 9.96 -1.59 -2.80
C SER A 2 10.88 -0.81 -1.84
N THR A 3 10.92 0.52 -1.91
CA THR A 3 11.75 1.33 -1.01
C THR A 3 11.28 1.26 0.45
N LEU A 4 9.96 1.32 0.70
CA LEU A 4 9.42 1.22 2.05
C LEU A 4 9.59 -0.20 2.61
N GLU A 5 9.40 -1.20 1.76
CA GLU A 5 9.66 -2.59 2.13
C GLU A 5 11.14 -2.79 2.53
N ALA A 6 12.08 -2.29 1.73
CA ALA A 6 13.51 -2.31 2.05
C ALA A 6 13.80 -1.63 3.40
N TYR A 7 13.23 -0.45 3.65
CA TYR A 7 13.39 0.27 4.90
C TYR A 7 12.89 -0.56 6.10
N PHE A 8 11.65 -1.06 6.06
CA PHE A 8 11.07 -1.83 7.16
C PHE A 8 11.66 -3.24 7.33
N SER A 9 12.32 -3.78 6.30
CA SER A 9 13.09 -5.03 6.39
C SER A 9 14.45 -4.86 7.10
N GLY A 10 14.85 -3.60 7.35
CA GLY A 10 16.12 -3.24 7.96
C GLY A 10 17.32 -3.35 7.02
N ALA A 11 17.10 -3.27 5.69
CA ALA A 11 18.16 -3.34 4.68
C ALA A 11 18.92 -1.99 4.58
N ARG A 12 19.64 -1.63 5.65
CA ARG A 12 20.38 -0.38 5.78
C ARG A 12 21.32 -0.10 4.61
N GLU A 13 21.96 -1.14 4.10
CA GLU A 13 22.90 -1.09 2.98
C GLU A 13 22.30 -0.46 1.72
N LEU A 14 20.98 -0.54 1.53
CA LEU A 14 20.28 0.07 0.39
C LEU A 14 20.11 1.60 0.53
N PHE A 15 20.43 2.16 1.70
CA PHE A 15 20.25 3.57 2.02
C PHE A 15 21.57 4.30 2.33
N GLU A 16 22.72 3.66 2.13
CA GLU A 16 24.03 4.28 2.33
C GLU A 16 24.19 5.55 1.47
N GLY A 17 24.59 6.65 2.10
CA GLY A 17 24.74 7.95 1.44
C GLY A 17 23.43 8.68 1.16
N LEU A 18 22.27 8.12 1.49
CA LEU A 18 20.97 8.79 1.41
C LEU A 18 20.62 9.47 2.74
N ALA A 19 19.68 10.43 2.70
CA ALA A 19 19.24 11.16 3.89
C ALA A 19 18.75 10.24 5.03
N LEU A 20 18.13 9.11 4.67
CA LEU A 20 17.62 8.10 5.60
C LEU A 20 18.71 7.50 6.49
N GLU A 21 19.95 7.37 6.01
CA GLU A 21 21.06 6.85 6.83
C GLU A 21 21.33 7.71 8.07
N GLN A 22 21.18 9.03 7.95
CA GLN A 22 21.42 9.96 9.06
C GLN A 22 20.21 10.06 10.00
N LEU A 23 19.01 9.85 9.46
CA LEU A 23 17.75 10.01 10.18
C LEU A 23 17.37 8.75 10.96
N GLU A 24 17.54 7.56 10.37
CA GLU A 24 17.21 6.28 10.98
C GLU A 24 18.40 5.70 11.75
N LYS A 25 18.19 5.39 13.04
CA LYS A 25 19.25 4.94 13.95
C LYS A 25 19.09 3.51 14.42
N GLU A 26 17.85 3.01 14.49
CA GLU A 26 17.55 1.71 15.08
C GLU A 26 17.47 0.60 14.04
N TRP A 27 17.09 0.91 12.79
CA TRP A 27 16.98 -0.06 11.68
C TRP A 27 16.24 -1.34 12.10
N LYS A 28 15.17 -1.18 12.89
CA LYS A 28 14.36 -2.28 13.39
C LYS A 28 13.65 -2.98 12.24
N LYS A 29 13.65 -4.30 12.32
CA LYS A 29 12.95 -5.15 11.35
C LYS A 29 11.51 -5.31 11.78
N HIS A 30 10.59 -5.06 10.86
CA HIS A 30 9.17 -5.25 11.06
C HIS A 30 8.67 -6.39 10.16
N PRO A 31 7.65 -7.16 10.59
CA PRO A 31 6.94 -8.04 9.67
C PRO A 31 6.19 -7.20 8.65
N ILE A 32 6.33 -7.55 7.36
CA ILE A 32 5.75 -6.83 6.23
C ILE A 32 4.73 -7.72 5.54
N LEU A 33 3.51 -7.22 5.41
CA LEU A 33 2.45 -7.84 4.61
C LEU A 33 2.21 -6.94 3.40
N HIS A 34 2.75 -7.34 2.25
CA HIS A 34 2.59 -6.62 0.99
C HIS A 34 1.55 -7.30 0.11
N LEU A 35 0.52 -6.56 -0.28
CA LEU A 35 -0.55 -6.99 -1.16
C LEU A 35 -0.52 -6.16 -2.45
N ASP A 36 -0.26 -6.80 -3.58
CA ASP A 36 -0.30 -6.16 -4.90
C ASP A 36 -1.55 -6.60 -5.66
N LEU A 37 -2.45 -5.66 -5.94
CA LEU A 37 -3.70 -5.90 -6.67
C LEU A 37 -3.57 -5.66 -8.19
N ASN A 38 -2.38 -5.38 -8.73
CA ASN A 38 -2.20 -5.12 -10.17
C ASN A 38 -2.32 -6.33 -11.07
N ILE A 39 -1.96 -7.52 -10.58
CA ILE A 39 -1.77 -8.73 -11.41
C ILE A 39 -3.12 -9.36 -11.80
N GLY A 40 -4.21 -8.94 -11.16
CA GLY A 40 -5.55 -9.46 -11.35
C GLY A 40 -6.28 -8.93 -12.59
N LYS A 41 -6.99 -9.84 -13.27
CA LYS A 41 -8.11 -9.47 -14.13
C LYS A 41 -9.39 -9.56 -13.30
N TYR A 42 -10.03 -8.43 -13.07
CA TYR A 42 -11.22 -8.32 -12.21
C TYR A 42 -12.51 -8.34 -13.03
N ASP A 43 -12.75 -9.45 -13.72
CA ASP A 43 -13.90 -9.63 -14.62
C ASP A 43 -14.94 -10.63 -14.11
N ALA A 44 -14.75 -11.18 -12.91
CA ALA A 44 -15.68 -12.11 -12.28
C ALA A 44 -15.70 -11.95 -10.75
N PRO A 45 -16.80 -12.26 -10.06
CA PRO A 45 -16.90 -12.06 -8.60
C PRO A 45 -15.78 -12.75 -7.78
N HIS A 46 -15.35 -13.94 -8.19
CA HIS A 46 -14.33 -14.73 -7.49
C HIS A 46 -12.89 -14.25 -7.74
N SER A 47 -12.65 -13.41 -8.76
CA SER A 47 -11.29 -13.04 -9.15
C SER A 47 -10.56 -12.26 -8.06
N LEU A 48 -11.29 -11.44 -7.30
CA LEU A 48 -10.73 -10.73 -6.15
C LEU A 48 -10.43 -11.69 -4.99
N ASP A 49 -11.39 -12.58 -4.68
CA ASP A 49 -11.25 -13.55 -3.60
C ASP A 49 -10.03 -14.46 -3.82
N ASP A 50 -9.75 -14.86 -5.06
CA ASP A 50 -8.59 -15.68 -5.41
C ASP A 50 -7.25 -14.97 -5.16
N ILE A 51 -7.16 -13.67 -5.48
CA ILE A 51 -5.95 -12.86 -5.26
C ILE A 51 -5.71 -12.67 -3.76
N LEU A 52 -6.75 -12.32 -3.01
CA LEU A 52 -6.68 -12.17 -1.56
C LEU A 52 -6.34 -13.51 -0.89
N ASN A 53 -6.95 -14.60 -1.34
CA ASN A 53 -6.67 -15.95 -0.84
C ASN A 53 -5.21 -16.34 -1.09
N LYS A 54 -4.67 -16.05 -2.27
CA LYS A 54 -3.26 -16.32 -2.59
C LYS A 54 -2.33 -15.57 -1.62
N ALA A 55 -2.52 -14.27 -1.44
CA ALA A 55 -1.71 -13.46 -0.52
C ALA A 55 -1.80 -13.99 0.93
N LEU A 56 -3.00 -14.37 1.37
CA LEU A 56 -3.20 -14.98 2.68
C LEU A 56 -2.45 -16.29 2.84
N LEU A 57 -2.50 -17.18 1.85
CA LEU A 57 -1.78 -18.46 1.90
C LEU A 57 -0.26 -18.25 2.03
N GLU A 58 0.30 -17.25 1.35
CA GLU A 58 1.72 -16.91 1.46
C GLU A 58 2.07 -16.43 2.87
N TRP A 59 1.24 -15.58 3.48
CA TRP A 59 1.48 -15.11 4.84
C TRP A 59 1.22 -16.18 5.90
N GLU A 60 0.21 -17.02 5.69
CA GLU A 60 -0.11 -18.16 6.56
C GLU A 60 0.98 -19.23 6.55
N ALA A 61 1.70 -19.39 5.44
CA ALA A 61 2.86 -20.27 5.39
C ALA A 61 3.98 -19.80 6.33
N ILE A 62 4.07 -18.50 6.61
CA ILE A 62 5.07 -17.90 7.48
C ILE A 62 4.59 -17.83 8.93
N TYR A 63 3.37 -17.30 9.15
CA TYR A 63 2.86 -16.98 10.48
C TYR A 63 1.85 -18.00 11.03
N GLY A 64 1.43 -18.97 10.22
CA GLY A 64 0.47 -20.01 10.58
C GLY A 64 -1.00 -19.61 10.42
N THR A 65 -1.89 -20.57 10.72
CA THR A 65 -3.35 -20.50 10.54
C THR A 65 -4.11 -20.77 11.85
N GLY A 66 -5.33 -20.24 11.99
CA GLY A 66 -6.26 -20.54 13.09
C GLY A 66 -7.49 -21.36 12.68
N VAL A 67 -7.92 -22.30 13.52
CA VAL A 67 -9.05 -23.24 13.24
C VAL A 67 -10.41 -22.53 13.04
N GLY A 68 -10.55 -21.27 13.48
CA GLY A 68 -11.76 -20.46 13.31
C GLY A 68 -11.70 -19.42 12.18
N GLU A 69 -10.61 -19.35 11.43
CA GLU A 69 -10.36 -18.31 10.43
C GLU A 69 -10.96 -18.71 9.08
N VAL A 70 -12.29 -18.70 9.02
CA VAL A 70 -13.03 -19.21 7.86
C VAL A 70 -13.20 -18.18 6.74
N THR A 71 -13.14 -16.88 7.05
CA THR A 71 -13.28 -15.81 6.05
C THR A 71 -11.93 -15.16 5.76
N LEU A 72 -11.78 -14.53 4.58
CA LEU A 72 -10.57 -13.78 4.21
C LEU A 72 -10.20 -12.72 5.26
N ALA A 73 -11.19 -12.01 5.80
CA ALA A 73 -10.98 -11.01 6.84
C ALA A 73 -10.48 -11.62 8.16
N LEU A 74 -11.04 -12.76 8.60
CA LEU A 74 -10.58 -13.45 9.81
C LEU A 74 -9.16 -14.00 9.65
N ARG A 75 -8.84 -14.56 8.48
CA ARG A 75 -7.49 -15.03 8.13
C ARG A 75 -6.50 -13.89 8.14
N PHE A 76 -6.84 -12.76 7.52
CA PHE A 76 -5.98 -11.58 7.53
C PHE A 76 -5.73 -11.06 8.94
N ALA A 77 -6.79 -10.94 9.74
CA ALA A 77 -6.69 -10.54 11.15
C ALA A 77 -5.79 -11.49 11.95
N GLY A 78 -5.96 -12.80 11.76
CA GLY A 78 -5.14 -13.83 12.40
C GLY A 78 -3.67 -13.73 12.03
N VAL A 79 -3.37 -13.55 10.74
CA VAL A 79 -2.00 -13.34 10.23
C VAL A 79 -1.37 -12.10 10.88
N VAL A 80 -2.06 -10.95 10.89
CA VAL A 80 -1.55 -9.71 11.51
C VAL A 80 -1.26 -9.92 12.99
N GLU A 81 -2.20 -10.53 13.73
CA GLU A 81 -2.03 -10.78 15.16
C GLU A 81 -0.85 -11.73 15.45
N ARG A 82 -0.72 -12.81 14.66
CA ARG A 82 0.38 -13.77 14.81
C ARG A 82 1.73 -13.19 14.42
N ALA A 83 1.81 -12.42 13.34
CA ALA A 83 3.02 -11.73 12.93
C ALA A 83 3.52 -10.80 14.05
N TYR A 84 2.61 -10.03 14.66
CA TYR A 84 2.92 -9.19 15.82
C TYR A 84 3.41 -10.02 17.02
N LYS A 85 2.69 -11.07 17.40
CA LYS A 85 3.04 -11.92 18.56
C LYS A 85 4.37 -12.65 18.38
N GLN A 86 4.67 -13.14 17.17
CA GLN A 86 5.88 -13.90 16.89
C GLN A 86 7.13 -13.03 16.80
N THR A 87 7.00 -11.83 16.24
CA THR A 87 8.14 -10.91 16.07
C THR A 87 8.34 -9.97 17.24
N GLY A 88 7.28 -9.68 18.00
CA GLY A 88 7.26 -8.64 19.03
C GLY A 88 7.22 -7.22 18.47
N GLU A 89 7.17 -7.08 17.14
CA GLU A 89 7.26 -5.81 16.43
C GLU A 89 5.96 -5.52 15.67
N GLY A 90 5.59 -4.24 15.61
CA GLY A 90 4.37 -3.83 14.91
C GLY A 90 4.43 -4.14 13.42
N VAL A 91 3.31 -4.61 12.86
CA VAL A 91 3.19 -5.05 11.47
C VAL A 91 3.11 -3.88 10.52
N VAL A 92 3.81 -3.98 9.40
CA VAL A 92 3.80 -3.04 8.29
C VAL A 92 2.91 -3.62 7.20
N ILE A 93 1.87 -2.89 6.80
CA ILE A 93 0.93 -3.31 5.78
C ILE A 93 1.05 -2.40 4.57
N LEU A 94 1.40 -2.99 3.44
CA LEU A 94 1.64 -2.31 2.19
C LEU A 94 0.62 -2.83 1.18
N VAL A 95 -0.20 -1.95 0.60
CA VAL A 95 -1.20 -2.35 -0.40
C VAL A 95 -1.00 -1.51 -1.66
N ASP A 96 -0.65 -2.16 -2.75
CA ASP A 96 -0.52 -1.51 -4.05
C ASP A 96 -1.79 -1.67 -4.88
N GLU A 97 -2.20 -0.55 -5.50
CA GLU A 97 -3.40 -0.44 -6.33
C GLU A 97 -4.70 -0.94 -5.67
N TYR A 98 -4.93 -0.45 -4.44
CA TYR A 98 -6.08 -0.85 -3.62
C TYR A 98 -7.44 -0.65 -4.30
N ASP A 99 -7.54 0.29 -5.24
CA ASP A 99 -8.76 0.68 -5.94
C ASP A 99 -8.96 0.00 -7.29
N LYS A 100 -7.95 -0.71 -7.80
CA LYS A 100 -7.99 -1.38 -9.11
C LYS A 100 -9.18 -2.33 -9.32
N PRO A 101 -9.57 -3.18 -8.34
CA PRO A 101 -10.76 -4.03 -8.51
C PRO A 101 -12.02 -3.21 -8.74
N MET A 102 -12.20 -2.14 -7.97
CA MET A 102 -13.37 -1.25 -8.08
C MET A 102 -13.37 -0.48 -9.40
N LEU A 103 -12.19 -0.09 -9.90
CA LEU A 103 -12.06 0.60 -11.18
C LEU A 103 -12.38 -0.29 -12.38
N GLN A 104 -11.95 -1.56 -12.36
CA GLN A 104 -12.26 -2.49 -13.45
C GLN A 104 -13.74 -2.89 -13.49
N ALA A 105 -14.43 -2.84 -12.36
CA ALA A 105 -15.88 -3.08 -12.29
C ALA A 105 -16.72 -1.84 -12.68
N ILE A 106 -16.13 -0.73 -13.13
CA ILE A 106 -16.90 0.45 -13.57
C ILE A 106 -17.84 0.07 -14.72
N GLY A 107 -19.15 0.33 -14.54
CA GLY A 107 -20.19 -0.04 -15.49
C GLY A 107 -20.93 -1.33 -15.14
N ASP A 108 -20.36 -2.16 -14.26
CA ASP A 108 -21.00 -3.38 -13.73
C ASP A 108 -21.35 -3.19 -12.23
N LYS A 109 -22.63 -2.96 -11.95
CA LYS A 109 -23.11 -2.69 -10.59
C LYS A 109 -23.09 -3.93 -9.69
N GLU A 110 -23.33 -5.11 -10.27
CA GLU A 110 -23.34 -6.36 -9.50
C GLU A 110 -21.90 -6.68 -9.06
N LEU A 111 -20.96 -6.63 -10.01
CA LEU A 111 -19.55 -6.89 -9.73
C LEU A 111 -18.94 -5.86 -8.76
N GLN A 112 -19.28 -4.57 -8.90
CA GLN A 112 -18.87 -3.56 -7.91
C GLN A 112 -19.39 -3.85 -6.50
N THR A 113 -20.63 -4.34 -6.40
CA THR A 113 -21.24 -4.64 -5.10
C THR A 113 -20.53 -5.83 -4.46
N GLU A 114 -20.24 -6.87 -5.23
CA GLU A 114 -19.47 -8.03 -4.76
C GLU A 114 -18.07 -7.63 -4.29
N PHE A 115 -17.29 -6.91 -5.11
CA PHE A 115 -15.94 -6.48 -4.73
C PHE A 115 -15.96 -5.55 -3.51
N ARG A 116 -16.93 -4.64 -3.43
CA ARG A 116 -17.11 -3.80 -2.24
C ARG A 116 -17.40 -4.63 -1.00
N ASN A 117 -18.25 -5.64 -1.10
CA ASN A 117 -18.63 -6.53 0.00
C ASN A 117 -17.46 -7.41 0.47
N THR A 118 -16.52 -7.75 -0.41
CA THR A 118 -15.26 -8.44 -0.04
C THR A 118 -14.25 -7.48 0.59
N LEU A 119 -13.97 -6.35 -0.07
CA LEU A 119 -12.91 -5.42 0.37
C LEU A 119 -13.25 -4.73 1.69
N LYS A 120 -14.52 -4.38 1.93
CA LYS A 120 -14.94 -3.67 3.14
C LYS A 120 -14.60 -4.42 4.45
N PRO A 121 -14.98 -5.69 4.65
CA PRO A 121 -14.57 -6.45 5.83
C PRO A 121 -13.07 -6.77 5.83
N PHE A 122 -12.46 -7.03 4.66
CA PHE A 122 -11.03 -7.33 4.57
C PHE A 122 -10.18 -6.16 5.09
N TYR A 123 -10.42 -4.94 4.60
CA TYR A 123 -9.71 -3.76 5.10
C TYR A 123 -10.20 -3.28 6.47
N GLY A 124 -11.41 -3.68 6.89
CA GLY A 124 -11.91 -3.50 8.26
C GLY A 124 -10.94 -4.03 9.32
N VAL A 125 -10.14 -5.05 8.99
CA VAL A 125 -9.07 -5.59 9.83
C VAL A 125 -8.07 -4.53 10.27
N LEU A 126 -7.75 -3.56 9.41
CA LEU A 126 -6.80 -2.48 9.73
C LEU A 126 -7.24 -1.65 10.93
N LYS A 127 -8.56 -1.51 11.13
CA LYS A 127 -9.14 -0.81 12.27
C LYS A 127 -9.16 -1.69 13.51
N THR A 128 -9.52 -2.97 13.36
CA THR A 128 -9.61 -3.91 14.48
C THR A 128 -8.25 -4.26 15.06
N MET A 129 -7.21 -4.30 14.21
CA MET A 129 -5.84 -4.68 14.56
C MET A 129 -4.90 -3.48 14.69
N ASP A 130 -5.43 -2.26 14.90
CA ASP A 130 -4.66 -1.02 15.01
C ASP A 130 -3.47 -1.13 15.97
N ARG A 131 -3.65 -1.79 17.12
CA ARG A 131 -2.61 -2.03 18.13
C ARG A 131 -1.47 -2.93 17.68
N CYS A 132 -1.71 -3.79 16.70
CA CYS A 132 -0.70 -4.69 16.14
C CYS A 132 0.03 -4.04 14.95
N ILE A 133 -0.50 -2.95 14.40
CA ILE A 133 0.00 -2.33 13.17
C ILE A 133 0.93 -1.17 13.53
N ARG A 134 2.15 -1.21 12.99
CA ARG A 134 3.10 -0.10 13.06
C ARG A 134 2.80 0.96 12.02
N PHE A 135 2.52 0.51 10.79
CA PHE A 135 2.38 1.38 9.63
C PHE A 135 1.49 0.69 8.60
N ALA A 136 0.62 1.47 7.95
CA ALA A 136 -0.15 1.00 6.81
C ALA A 136 -0.12 2.07 5.71
N LEU A 137 0.25 1.68 4.50
CA LEU A 137 0.20 2.53 3.32
C LEU A 137 -0.55 1.81 2.20
N LEU A 138 -1.52 2.51 1.63
CA LEU A 138 -2.33 2.04 0.52
C LEU A 138 -2.11 3.00 -0.65
N THR A 139 -1.64 2.50 -1.78
CA THR A 139 -1.46 3.27 -3.02
C THR A 139 -2.54 2.90 -4.02
N GLY A 140 -2.94 3.87 -4.84
CA GLY A 140 -3.97 3.69 -5.85
C GLY A 140 -3.94 4.85 -6.83
N VAL A 141 -4.66 4.71 -7.93
CA VAL A 141 -4.70 5.73 -8.98
C VAL A 141 -5.81 6.76 -8.74
N THR A 142 -6.85 6.41 -7.97
CA THR A 142 -8.00 7.28 -7.72
C THR A 142 -8.45 7.26 -6.26
N LYS A 143 -9.23 8.29 -5.89
CA LYS A 143 -9.89 8.38 -4.58
C LYS A 143 -11.22 7.61 -4.50
N PHE A 144 -11.66 6.97 -5.58
CA PHE A 144 -12.98 6.32 -5.67
C PHE A 144 -13.15 5.17 -4.67
N GLY A 145 -12.09 4.37 -4.46
CA GLY A 145 -12.14 3.29 -3.49
C GLY A 145 -12.32 3.79 -2.04
N LYS A 146 -11.79 4.98 -1.71
CA LYS A 146 -11.90 5.54 -0.35
C LYS A 146 -13.34 5.86 0.06
N ILE A 147 -14.16 6.40 -0.86
CA ILE A 147 -15.53 6.82 -0.53
C ILE A 147 -16.46 5.60 -0.34
N SER A 148 -16.22 4.49 -1.04
CA SER A 148 -17.11 3.33 -1.04
C SER A 148 -16.67 2.20 -0.12
N VAL A 149 -15.38 1.89 -0.06
CA VAL A 149 -14.82 0.74 0.70
C VAL A 149 -14.31 1.17 2.08
N PHE A 150 -13.79 2.39 2.21
CA PHE A 150 -13.13 2.88 3.43
C PHE A 150 -13.97 3.85 4.27
N SER A 151 -15.28 3.96 4.00
CA SER A 151 -16.17 4.85 4.76
C SER A 151 -16.14 4.61 6.28
N ASP A 152 -15.80 3.39 6.70
CA ASP A 152 -15.84 2.96 8.11
C ASP A 152 -14.44 2.94 8.77
N LEU A 153 -13.39 3.22 8.01
CA LEU A 153 -11.98 3.29 8.46
C LEU A 153 -11.62 4.72 8.84
N ASN A 154 -11.77 5.03 10.13
CA ASN A 154 -11.43 6.34 10.69
C ASN A 154 -9.93 6.51 11.02
N ASN A 155 -9.13 5.47 10.82
CA ASN A 155 -7.68 5.44 11.07
C ASN A 155 -6.82 5.74 9.83
N LEU A 156 -7.44 5.92 8.65
CA LEU A 156 -6.73 6.22 7.42
C LEU A 156 -6.76 7.72 7.09
N ASN A 157 -5.59 8.36 7.18
CA ASN A 157 -5.43 9.73 6.69
C ASN A 157 -5.24 9.75 5.15
N ASP A 158 -5.97 10.59 4.42
CA ASP A 158 -5.70 10.82 2.99
C ASP A 158 -4.61 11.88 2.89
N ILE A 159 -3.38 11.45 2.58
CA ILE A 159 -2.25 12.36 2.38
C ILE A 159 -1.98 12.69 0.90
N SER A 160 -2.82 12.18 -0.02
CA SER A 160 -2.52 12.21 -1.47
C SER A 160 -2.37 13.62 -2.06
N MET A 161 -2.99 14.62 -1.44
CA MET A 161 -2.96 16.03 -1.86
C MET A 161 -2.55 16.96 -0.71
N ASP A 162 -1.96 16.40 0.34
CA ASP A 162 -1.52 17.17 1.50
C ASP A 162 -0.12 17.71 1.19
N GLU A 163 0.02 19.05 1.14
CA GLU A 163 1.23 19.75 0.69
C GLU A 163 2.56 19.22 1.28
N PRO A 164 2.64 18.87 2.58
CA PRO A 164 3.86 18.31 3.18
C PRO A 164 4.26 16.93 2.63
N PHE A 165 3.33 16.21 1.99
CA PHE A 165 3.49 14.84 1.51
C PHE A 165 3.51 14.75 -0.02
N VAL A 166 3.28 15.85 -0.76
CA VAL A 166 3.30 15.88 -2.23
C VAL A 166 4.65 15.41 -2.79
N SER A 167 5.74 15.75 -2.12
CA SER A 167 7.10 15.34 -2.51
C SER A 167 7.42 13.87 -2.24
N ILE A 168 6.57 13.14 -1.52
CA ILE A 168 6.78 11.70 -1.27
C ILE A 168 6.55 10.88 -2.54
N CYS A 169 5.61 11.32 -3.39
CA CYS A 169 5.27 10.68 -4.65
C CYS A 169 5.41 11.70 -5.78
N GLY A 170 6.63 11.94 -6.26
CA GLY A 170 6.91 12.89 -7.34
C GLY A 170 8.37 13.33 -7.34
N LEU A 171 8.67 14.37 -8.13
CA LEU A 171 9.94 15.08 -8.07
C LEU A 171 9.69 16.44 -7.44
N THR A 172 10.50 16.82 -6.45
CA THR A 172 10.54 18.21 -5.99
C THR A 172 11.15 19.10 -7.07
N GLU A 173 10.78 20.37 -7.09
CA GLU A 173 11.42 21.38 -7.96
C GLU A 173 12.95 21.31 -7.87
N LYS A 174 13.48 21.20 -6.64
CA LYS A 174 14.91 21.04 -6.41
C LYS A 174 15.48 19.76 -7.05
N GLU A 175 14.79 18.63 -6.98
CA GLU A 175 15.23 17.39 -7.64
C GLU A 175 15.15 17.48 -9.17
N VAL A 176 14.14 18.19 -9.71
CA VAL A 176 14.06 18.47 -11.14
C VAL A 176 15.27 19.31 -11.56
N HIS A 177 15.55 20.43 -10.90
CA HIS A 177 16.71 21.28 -11.24
C HIS A 177 18.06 20.58 -11.00
N ASN A 178 18.18 19.74 -9.97
CA ASN A 178 19.45 19.07 -9.70
C ASN A 178 19.76 17.95 -10.70
N ASN A 179 18.74 17.32 -11.30
CA ASN A 179 18.93 16.10 -12.09
C ASN A 179 18.48 16.20 -13.56
N LEU A 180 17.64 17.18 -13.91
CA LEU A 180 16.99 17.31 -15.22
C LEU A 180 17.16 18.73 -15.81
N GLU A 181 18.13 19.51 -15.34
CA GLU A 181 18.36 20.90 -15.78
C GLU A 181 18.57 21.01 -17.29
N GLU A 182 19.44 20.15 -17.84
CA GLU A 182 19.74 20.13 -19.27
C GLU A 182 18.49 19.75 -20.10
N ASP A 183 17.74 18.73 -19.65
CA ASP A 183 16.51 18.29 -20.27
C ASP A 183 15.42 19.37 -20.25
N LEU A 184 15.33 20.15 -19.17
CA LEU A 184 14.42 21.29 -19.05
C LEU A 184 14.75 22.40 -20.06
N HIS A 185 16.03 22.71 -20.25
CA HIS A 185 16.46 23.68 -21.25
C HIS A 185 16.16 23.22 -22.69
N GLU A 186 16.38 21.94 -22.99
CA GLU A 186 16.01 21.36 -24.28
C GLU A 186 14.50 21.43 -24.51
N LEU A 187 13.71 21.06 -23.51
CA LEU A 187 12.25 21.11 -23.57
C LEU A 187 11.75 22.54 -23.83
N ALA A 188 12.27 23.53 -23.10
CA ALA A 188 11.92 24.95 -23.28
C ALA A 188 12.25 25.44 -24.71
N THR A 189 13.40 25.01 -25.25
CA THR A 189 13.82 25.33 -26.62
C THR A 189 12.87 24.74 -27.66
N VAL A 190 12.48 23.48 -27.51
CA VAL A 190 11.54 22.80 -28.42
C VAL A 190 10.15 23.42 -28.36
N GLN A 191 9.67 23.76 -27.16
CA GLN A 191 8.35 24.34 -26.94
C GLN A 191 8.29 25.86 -27.20
N LYS A 192 9.43 26.51 -27.49
CA LYS A 192 9.56 27.97 -27.64
C LYS A 192 9.07 28.73 -26.40
N MET A 193 9.34 28.18 -25.22
CA MET A 193 9.02 28.78 -23.94
C MET A 193 10.28 29.32 -23.27
N THR A 194 10.11 30.24 -22.34
CA THR A 194 11.18 30.62 -21.41
C THR A 194 11.41 29.49 -20.43
N TYR A 195 12.66 29.38 -19.97
CA TYR A 195 13.06 28.39 -18.96
C TYR A 195 12.54 28.76 -17.56
N GLU A 196 12.36 30.06 -17.29
CA GLU A 196 11.52 30.56 -16.17
C GLU A 196 10.03 30.37 -16.45
#